data_AF-A0A6B0ZM80-F1
#
_entry.id   AF-A0A6B0ZM80-F1
#
_cell.length_a   1.000
_cell.length_b   1.000
_cell.length_c   1.000
_cell.angle_alpha   90.00
_cell.angle_beta   90.00
_cell.angle_gamma   90.00
#
_symmetry.space_group_name_H-M   'P 1'
#
loop_
_entity.id
_entity.type
_entity.pdbx_description
1 polymer ?
#
loop_
_entity_poly.entity_id
_entity_poly.type
_entity_poly.pdbx_seq_one_letter_code
_entity_poly.pdbx_strand_id
1 'polypeptide(L)'
;MPSRRRRASGRLLGGLVALLAVAGAVAAAPGCADTADGPLVSDEAASGEVVTTTAAPPEPPRSEGTAKIGEVEYEFTVTCQDRGAGDVVVLGVGADPVSGSLVELYLEASFVDPYIGLRLADGTLIEPSLESPLDLYLQDDVIRASAIRFVRDLNLATGEATEVGFGDFEIHCDNYAREPPS
;
A
#
# COMPACT_ATOMS: atom_id res chain seq x y z
N MET A 1 -11.46 40.18 49.81
CA MET A 1 -10.04 40.22 50.23
C MET A 1 -9.18 39.63 49.13
N PRO A 2 -8.21 40.39 48.58
CA PRO A 2 -7.33 39.94 47.50
C PRO A 2 -5.96 39.51 48.05
N SER A 3 -5.36 38.45 47.53
CA SER A 3 -3.92 38.18 47.58
C SER A 3 -3.59 37.07 46.59
N ARG A 4 -2.45 36.97 45.90
CA ARG A 4 -1.36 37.88 45.51
C ARG A 4 -0.65 37.15 44.36
N ARG A 5 -0.15 37.90 43.38
CA ARG A 5 0.66 37.45 42.23
C ARG A 5 1.95 36.73 42.65
N ARG A 6 2.45 35.79 41.82
CA ARG A 6 3.89 35.67 41.49
C ARG A 6 4.11 35.29 40.01
N ARG A 7 5.12 35.94 39.43
CA ARG A 7 5.67 35.84 38.06
C ARG A 7 6.80 34.80 38.00
N ALA A 8 7.09 34.29 36.80
CA ALA A 8 8.42 34.25 36.12
C ALA A 8 8.28 33.32 34.89
N SER A 9 8.39 33.75 33.63
CA SER A 9 9.59 34.17 32.87
C SER A 9 10.74 33.16 32.92
N GLY A 10 10.88 32.40 31.82
CA GLY A 10 12.10 31.70 31.42
C GLY A 10 12.22 31.71 29.89
N ARG A 11 13.13 32.53 29.36
CA ARG A 11 13.66 32.47 27.99
C ARG A 11 14.93 31.63 28.01
N LEU A 12 15.21 30.84 26.98
CA LEU A 12 16.54 30.45 26.48
C LEU A 12 16.30 29.89 25.06
N LEU A 13 16.57 30.61 23.96
CA LEU A 13 17.85 30.90 23.29
C LEU A 13 18.77 29.68 23.09
N GLY A 14 19.01 29.39 21.81
CA GLY A 14 20.32 28.97 21.32
C GLY A 14 20.36 27.58 20.69
N GLY A 15 20.85 27.50 19.45
CA GLY A 15 21.29 26.23 18.89
C GLY A 15 21.39 26.14 17.37
N LEU A 16 22.09 27.09 16.74
CA LEU A 16 22.54 27.00 15.34
C LEU A 16 23.66 25.94 15.28
N VAL A 17 23.48 24.84 14.52
CA VAL A 17 24.57 23.89 14.24
C VAL A 17 24.62 23.56 12.74
N ALA A 18 25.86 23.55 12.25
CA ALA A 18 26.31 23.70 10.89
C ALA A 18 26.01 22.51 9.96
N LEU A 19 25.65 22.83 8.71
CA LEU A 19 25.74 21.93 7.55
C LEU A 19 27.19 21.93 7.06
N LEU A 20 27.89 20.80 7.23
CA LEU A 20 29.14 20.51 6.56
C LEU A 20 28.85 19.67 5.30
N ALA A 21 29.05 20.29 4.14
CA ALA A 21 29.09 19.62 2.86
C ALA A 21 30.44 18.91 2.69
N VAL A 22 30.43 17.63 2.31
CA VAL A 22 31.62 16.91 1.86
C VAL A 22 31.37 16.43 0.44
N ALA A 23 32.12 17.01 -0.49
CA ALA A 23 32.25 16.55 -1.87
C ALA A 23 33.40 15.54 -1.96
N GLY A 24 33.19 14.44 -2.68
CA GLY A 24 34.24 13.48 -3.07
C GLY A 24 33.74 12.69 -4.27
N ALA A 25 34.14 13.06 -5.50
CA ALA A 25 35.32 12.57 -6.23
C ALA A 25 34.96 11.35 -7.11
N VAL A 26 34.64 11.65 -8.38
CA VAL A 26 34.44 10.67 -9.46
C VAL A 26 35.81 10.24 -9.97
N ALA A 27 36.16 8.96 -9.83
CA ALA A 27 37.34 8.38 -10.46
C ALA A 27 36.91 7.61 -11.72
N ALA A 28 37.28 8.14 -12.88
CA ALA A 28 37.21 7.43 -14.15
C ALA A 28 38.48 6.59 -14.35
N ALA A 29 38.32 5.31 -14.64
CA ALA A 29 39.39 4.44 -15.13
C ALA A 29 39.20 4.20 -16.63
N PRO A 30 40.21 4.43 -17.49
CA PRO A 30 40.22 3.99 -18.88
C PRO A 30 41.01 2.69 -19.05
N GLY A 31 40.67 1.94 -20.10
CA GLY A 31 41.54 0.89 -20.68
C GLY A 31 41.03 -0.52 -20.43
N CYS A 32 41.16 -1.49 -21.33
CA CYS A 32 41.73 -1.50 -22.68
C CYS A 32 40.97 -2.55 -23.51
N ALA A 33 40.93 -2.32 -24.81
CA ALA A 33 40.61 -3.34 -25.79
C ALA A 33 41.68 -4.45 -25.77
N ASP A 34 41.26 -5.69 -26.04
CA ASP A 34 42.08 -6.65 -26.76
C ASP A 34 41.17 -7.56 -27.58
N THR A 35 41.05 -7.21 -28.86
CA THR A 35 40.59 -8.12 -29.91
C THR A 35 41.81 -8.94 -30.33
N ALA A 36 41.84 -10.21 -29.98
CA ALA A 36 42.80 -11.15 -30.53
C ALA A 36 42.07 -12.39 -31.04
N ASP A 37 42.11 -12.50 -32.37
CA ASP A 37 41.67 -13.62 -33.18
C ASP A 37 42.18 -14.96 -32.66
N GLY A 38 41.26 -15.91 -32.52
CA GLY A 38 41.52 -17.33 -32.27
C GLY A 38 40.91 -18.19 -33.38
N PRO A 39 41.55 -19.30 -33.76
CA PRO A 39 41.50 -19.85 -35.11
C PRO A 39 40.22 -20.62 -35.44
N LEU A 40 39.81 -20.49 -36.69
CA LEU A 40 38.87 -21.37 -37.38
C LEU A 40 39.36 -22.82 -37.31
N VAL A 41 38.59 -23.69 -36.66
CA VAL A 41 38.70 -25.14 -36.84
C VAL A 41 37.32 -25.66 -37.21
N SER A 42 37.26 -26.20 -38.43
CA SER A 42 36.09 -26.79 -39.07
C SER A 42 35.76 -28.19 -38.51
N ASP A 43 34.45 -28.39 -38.41
CA ASP A 43 33.68 -29.62 -38.69
C ASP A 43 33.65 -30.83 -37.74
N GLU A 44 32.40 -31.28 -37.57
CA GLU A 44 31.87 -32.56 -37.08
C GLU A 44 31.75 -32.82 -35.56
N ALA A 45 30.55 -32.54 -35.03
CA ALA A 45 29.92 -33.41 -34.03
C ALA A 45 28.39 -33.45 -34.26
N ALA A 46 27.88 -34.67 -34.35
CA ALA A 46 26.48 -35.00 -34.55
C ALA A 46 25.58 -34.60 -33.37
N SER A 47 24.31 -34.39 -33.70
CA SER A 47 23.11 -34.61 -32.89
C SER A 47 23.00 -33.86 -31.56
N GLY A 48 22.16 -32.83 -31.61
CA GLY A 48 21.49 -32.25 -30.46
C GLY A 48 20.57 -31.17 -30.99
N GLU A 49 19.32 -31.51 -31.29
CA GLU A 49 18.29 -30.48 -31.34
C GLU A 49 18.24 -29.90 -29.92
N VAL A 50 18.94 -28.79 -29.72
CA VAL A 50 18.84 -28.00 -28.50
C VAL A 50 17.44 -27.41 -28.54
N VAL A 51 16.48 -28.15 -27.99
CA VAL A 51 15.18 -27.61 -27.62
C VAL A 51 15.48 -26.64 -26.48
N THR A 52 15.75 -25.38 -26.82
CA THR A 52 15.76 -24.30 -25.87
C THR A 52 14.32 -24.12 -25.42
N THR A 53 13.90 -24.86 -24.39
CA THR A 53 12.66 -24.56 -23.68
C THR A 53 12.89 -23.25 -22.95
N THR A 54 12.56 -22.15 -23.62
CA THR A 54 12.38 -20.85 -22.96
C THR A 54 11.24 -21.02 -21.97
N ALA A 55 11.58 -21.20 -20.69
CA ALA A 55 10.58 -21.13 -19.62
C ALA A 55 9.94 -19.75 -19.68
N ALA A 56 8.61 -19.71 -19.66
CA ALA A 56 7.90 -18.44 -19.57
C ALA A 56 8.36 -17.71 -18.29
N PRO A 57 8.52 -16.37 -18.34
CA PRO A 57 8.77 -15.59 -17.13
C PRO A 57 7.71 -15.90 -16.06
N PRO A 58 8.09 -15.94 -14.77
CA PRO A 58 7.10 -16.10 -13.70
C PRO A 58 6.05 -14.99 -13.79
N GLU A 59 4.78 -15.37 -13.64
CA GLU A 59 3.69 -14.41 -13.53
C GLU A 59 3.91 -13.56 -12.26
N PRO A 60 3.70 -12.23 -12.32
CA PRO A 60 3.81 -11.41 -11.12
C PRO A 60 2.85 -11.89 -10.04
N PRO A 61 3.19 -11.73 -8.74
CA PRO A 61 2.30 -12.09 -7.66
C PRO A 61 0.98 -11.31 -7.77
N ARG A 62 -0.13 -11.92 -7.36
CA ARG A 62 -1.42 -11.24 -7.31
C ARG A 62 -1.45 -10.29 -6.13
N SER A 63 -2.02 -9.11 -6.34
CA SER A 63 -2.31 -8.18 -5.25
C SER A 63 -3.41 -8.76 -4.36
N GLU A 64 -3.19 -8.71 -3.06
CA GLU A 64 -4.06 -9.31 -2.04
C GLU A 64 -4.28 -8.33 -0.89
N GLY A 65 -5.28 -8.60 -0.04
CA GLY A 65 -5.52 -7.78 1.13
C GLY A 65 -6.35 -8.46 2.20
N THR A 66 -6.18 -7.99 3.43
CA THR A 66 -6.97 -8.43 4.58
C THR A 66 -7.64 -7.24 5.25
N ALA A 67 -8.82 -7.48 5.82
CA ALA A 67 -9.48 -6.54 6.72
C ALA A 67 -10.00 -7.30 7.93
N LYS A 68 -9.59 -6.90 9.14
CA LYS A 68 -10.11 -7.43 10.38
C LYS A 68 -11.12 -6.46 10.96
N ILE A 69 -12.30 -6.95 11.32
CA ILE A 69 -13.37 -6.17 11.94
C ILE A 69 -13.94 -6.96 13.11
N GLY A 70 -13.65 -6.51 14.33
CA GLY A 70 -13.94 -7.27 15.53
C GLY A 70 -13.19 -8.61 15.53
N GLU A 71 -13.95 -9.70 15.51
CA GLU A 71 -13.42 -11.08 15.47
C GLU A 71 -13.39 -11.67 14.04
N VAL A 72 -13.91 -10.94 13.05
CA VAL A 72 -14.03 -11.40 11.66
C VAL A 72 -12.84 -10.90 10.86
N GLU A 73 -12.16 -11.81 10.15
CA GLU A 73 -11.09 -11.50 9.22
C GLU A 73 -11.55 -11.83 7.80
N TYR A 74 -11.52 -10.82 6.93
CA TYR A 74 -11.84 -10.93 5.53
C TYR A 74 -10.55 -10.97 4.71
N GLU A 75 -10.51 -11.83 3.71
CA GLU A 75 -9.44 -11.92 2.73
C GLU A 75 -9.96 -11.51 1.35
N PHE A 76 -9.16 -10.77 0.59
CA PHE A 76 -9.53 -10.22 -0.71
C PHE A 76 -8.44 -10.50 -1.75
N THR A 77 -8.87 -10.85 -2.96
CA THR A 77 -8.07 -10.55 -4.15
C THR A 77 -8.38 -9.12 -4.57
N VAL A 78 -7.35 -8.32 -4.85
CA VAL A 78 -7.54 -6.89 -5.12
C VAL A 78 -6.97 -6.45 -6.47
N THR A 79 -7.48 -5.34 -6.97
CA THR A 79 -6.90 -4.56 -8.07
C THR A 79 -6.56 -3.18 -7.53
N CYS A 80 -5.28 -2.81 -7.57
CA CYS A 80 -4.82 -1.47 -7.22
C CYS A 80 -4.72 -0.60 -8.48
N GLN A 81 -5.15 0.65 -8.39
CA GLN A 81 -5.13 1.62 -9.47
C GLN A 81 -4.37 2.88 -9.02
N ASP A 82 -3.29 3.20 -9.70
CA ASP A 82 -2.56 4.45 -9.49
C ASP A 82 -3.35 5.61 -10.11
N ARG A 83 -3.78 6.55 -9.28
CA ARG A 83 -4.54 7.73 -9.70
C ARG A 83 -3.68 8.99 -9.87
N GLY A 84 -2.37 8.85 -9.67
CA GLY A 84 -1.41 9.94 -9.66
C GLY A 84 -1.37 10.68 -8.32
N ALA A 85 -0.34 11.51 -8.14
CA ALA A 85 -0.09 12.26 -6.90
C ALA A 85 0.02 11.39 -5.62
N GLY A 86 0.21 10.09 -5.78
CA GLY A 86 0.27 9.12 -4.68
C GLY A 86 -1.09 8.63 -4.19
N ASP A 87 -2.19 9.02 -4.86
CA ASP A 87 -3.52 8.47 -4.58
C ASP A 87 -3.66 7.08 -5.24
N VAL A 88 -4.20 6.12 -4.49
CA VAL A 88 -4.44 4.75 -4.96
C VAL A 88 -5.90 4.36 -4.71
N VAL A 89 -6.57 3.81 -5.73
CA VAL A 89 -7.88 3.17 -5.56
C VAL A 89 -7.71 1.66 -5.59
N VAL A 90 -8.28 0.98 -4.61
CA VAL A 90 -8.26 -0.48 -4.48
C VAL A 90 -9.68 -1.01 -4.57
N LEU A 91 -9.88 -1.96 -5.48
CA LEU A 91 -11.11 -2.73 -5.61
C LEU A 91 -10.82 -4.17 -5.22
N GLY A 92 -11.54 -4.70 -4.24
CA GLY A 92 -11.34 -6.05 -3.74
C GLY A 92 -12.59 -6.90 -3.83
N VAL A 93 -12.40 -8.20 -4.03
CA VAL A 93 -13.46 -9.22 -3.96
C VAL A 93 -13.00 -10.34 -3.04
N GLY A 94 -13.87 -10.72 -2.11
CA GLY A 94 -13.65 -11.75 -1.11
C GLY A 94 -14.94 -12.46 -0.74
N ALA A 95 -14.89 -13.21 0.36
CA ALA A 95 -16.05 -13.89 0.92
C ALA A 95 -16.16 -13.62 2.42
N ASP A 96 -17.39 -13.51 2.90
CA ASP A 96 -17.68 -13.49 4.33
C ASP A 96 -17.32 -14.86 4.93
N PRO A 97 -16.43 -14.93 5.93
CA PRO A 97 -15.89 -16.21 6.40
C PRO A 97 -16.92 -17.07 7.14
N VAL A 98 -18.07 -16.50 7.52
CA VAL A 98 -19.14 -17.22 8.24
C VAL A 98 -20.15 -17.82 7.27
N SER A 99 -20.57 -17.04 6.28
CA SER A 99 -21.64 -17.39 5.35
C SER A 99 -21.15 -17.85 3.97
N GLY A 100 -19.90 -17.53 3.62
CA GLY A 100 -19.34 -17.73 2.27
C GLY A 100 -19.92 -16.77 1.22
N SER A 101 -20.72 -15.78 1.62
CA SER A 101 -21.34 -14.82 0.71
C SER A 101 -20.30 -13.83 0.17
N LEU A 102 -20.57 -13.27 -1.02
CA LEU A 102 -19.73 -12.25 -1.63
C LEU A 102 -19.53 -11.05 -0.69
N VAL A 103 -18.29 -10.57 -0.60
CA VAL A 103 -17.95 -9.28 0.00
C VAL A 103 -17.08 -8.50 -0.97
N GLU A 104 -17.43 -7.24 -1.19
CA GLU A 104 -16.65 -6.32 -2.02
C GLU A 104 -15.96 -5.30 -1.13
N LEU A 105 -14.71 -4.97 -1.45
CA LEU A 105 -13.92 -3.95 -0.79
C LEU A 105 -13.68 -2.77 -1.74
N TYR A 106 -13.85 -1.56 -1.24
CA TYR A 106 -13.43 -0.32 -1.89
C TYR A 106 -12.52 0.42 -0.92
N LEU A 107 -11.34 0.82 -1.38
CA LEU A 107 -10.43 1.69 -0.63
C LEU A 107 -9.96 2.81 -1.56
N GLU A 108 -10.11 4.03 -1.09
CA GLU A 108 -9.52 5.23 -1.68
C GLU A 108 -8.43 5.71 -0.73
N ALA A 109 -7.19 5.32 -1.03
CA ALA A 109 -6.03 5.75 -0.29
C ALA A 109 -5.60 7.13 -0.81
N SER A 110 -6.16 8.17 -0.21
CA SER A 110 -5.80 9.56 -0.47
C SER A 110 -5.16 10.21 0.75
N PHE A 111 -4.26 11.17 0.52
CA PHE A 111 -3.66 11.99 1.59
C PHE A 111 -4.62 13.01 2.20
N VAL A 112 -5.74 13.30 1.55
CA VAL A 112 -6.68 14.35 1.98
C VAL A 112 -7.83 13.75 2.79
N ASP A 113 -8.52 12.79 2.20
CA ASP A 113 -9.72 12.19 2.78
C ASP A 113 -9.79 10.70 2.41
N PRO A 114 -9.01 9.85 3.10
CA PRO A 114 -8.99 8.43 2.80
C PRO A 114 -10.30 7.76 3.22
N TYR A 115 -10.72 6.78 2.44
CA TYR A 115 -11.93 6.00 2.73
C TYR A 115 -11.70 4.51 2.51
N ILE A 116 -12.31 3.67 3.34
CA ILE A 116 -12.42 2.23 3.12
C ILE A 116 -13.87 1.81 3.40
N GLY A 117 -14.40 0.90 2.60
CA GLY A 117 -15.72 0.33 2.82
C GLY A 117 -15.79 -1.12 2.35
N LEU A 118 -16.49 -1.95 3.13
CA LEU A 118 -16.87 -3.31 2.74
C LEU A 118 -18.37 -3.32 2.44
N ARG A 119 -18.75 -3.91 1.31
CA ARG A 119 -20.16 -4.16 0.95
C ARG A 119 -20.44 -5.66 1.03
N LEU A 120 -21.36 -6.03 1.91
CA LEU A 120 -21.85 -7.41 2.02
C LEU A 120 -22.89 -7.69 0.93
N ALA A 121 -23.11 -8.98 0.65
CA ALA A 121 -24.06 -9.43 -0.37
C ALA A 121 -25.52 -8.96 -0.16
N ASP A 122 -25.93 -8.65 1.07
CA ASP A 122 -27.26 -8.12 1.39
C ASP A 122 -27.37 -6.59 1.21
N GLY A 123 -26.28 -5.94 0.80
CA GLY A 123 -26.19 -4.50 0.59
C GLY A 123 -25.73 -3.72 1.82
N THR A 124 -25.51 -4.38 2.96
CA THR A 124 -24.93 -3.75 4.16
C THR A 124 -23.56 -3.17 3.83
N LEU A 125 -23.34 -1.91 4.19
CA LEU A 125 -22.05 -1.26 4.16
C LEU A 125 -21.43 -1.27 5.56
N ILE A 126 -20.18 -1.71 5.65
CA ILE A 126 -19.33 -1.59 6.83
C ILE A 126 -18.23 -0.59 6.50
N GLU A 127 -18.14 0.50 7.26
CA GLU A 127 -17.28 1.64 6.96
C GLU A 127 -16.74 2.30 8.26
N PRO A 128 -15.69 3.12 8.19
CA PRO A 128 -15.19 3.88 9.34
C PRO A 128 -16.26 4.81 9.93
N SER A 129 -16.27 4.94 11.26
CA SER A 129 -17.05 5.97 11.95
C SER A 129 -16.58 7.36 11.57
N LEU A 130 -17.52 8.30 11.38
CA LEU A 130 -17.23 9.72 11.20
C LEU A 130 -16.66 10.40 12.46
N GLU A 131 -16.75 9.74 13.62
CA GLU A 131 -16.24 10.28 14.89
C GLU A 131 -14.73 10.13 15.05
N SER A 132 -14.05 9.43 14.14
CA SER A 132 -12.60 9.19 14.22
C SER A 132 -11.98 9.30 12.83
N PRO A 133 -10.85 10.01 12.67
CA PRO A 133 -10.17 10.08 11.39
C PRO A 133 -9.62 8.70 11.00
N LEU A 134 -9.54 8.45 9.69
CA LEU A 134 -8.87 7.29 9.15
C LEU A 134 -7.41 7.65 8.84
N ASP A 135 -6.49 7.14 9.66
CA ASP A 135 -5.05 7.35 9.46
C ASP A 135 -4.46 6.21 8.61
N LEU A 136 -4.17 6.50 7.34
CA LEU A 136 -3.54 5.54 6.41
C LEU A 136 -2.01 5.68 6.38
N TYR A 137 -1.36 4.54 6.20
CA TYR A 137 0.07 4.41 5.96
C TYR A 137 0.30 3.67 4.65
N LEU A 138 0.95 4.32 3.69
CA LEU A 138 1.42 3.70 2.45
C LEU A 138 2.95 3.60 2.50
N GLN A 139 3.46 2.37 2.47
CA GLN A 139 4.90 2.10 2.45
C GLN A 139 5.17 0.82 1.67
N ASP A 140 6.15 0.87 0.77
CA ASP A 140 6.64 -0.29 0.00
C ASP A 140 5.49 -1.06 -0.69
N ASP A 141 4.59 -0.33 -1.37
CA ASP A 141 3.39 -0.85 -2.04
C ASP A 141 2.37 -1.54 -1.12
N VAL A 142 2.49 -1.33 0.19
CA VAL A 142 1.53 -1.82 1.18
C VAL A 142 0.77 -0.65 1.82
N ILE A 143 -0.57 -0.69 1.73
CA ILE A 143 -1.48 0.27 2.37
C ILE A 143 -2.02 -0.35 3.66
N ARG A 144 -1.90 0.36 4.78
CA ARG A 144 -2.32 -0.11 6.10
C ARG A 144 -3.07 0.95 6.88
N ALA A 145 -3.98 0.51 7.73
CA ALA A 145 -4.48 1.29 8.86
C ALA A 145 -4.91 0.37 9.99
N SER A 146 -4.96 0.90 11.20
CA SER A 146 -5.28 0.14 12.41
C SER A 146 -6.11 0.96 13.39
N ALA A 147 -6.68 0.29 14.40
CA ALA A 147 -7.54 0.92 15.40
C ALA A 147 -8.75 1.66 14.79
N ILE A 148 -9.20 1.22 13.62
CA ILE A 148 -10.34 1.79 12.90
C ILE A 148 -11.61 1.39 13.66
N ARG A 149 -12.48 2.34 13.98
CA ARG A 149 -13.82 2.01 14.48
C ARG A 149 -14.74 1.80 13.28
N PHE A 150 -15.11 0.55 13.01
CA PHE A 150 -16.05 0.22 11.94
C PHE A 150 -17.50 0.26 12.45
N VAL A 151 -18.36 0.78 11.59
CA VAL A 151 -19.80 0.93 11.81
C VAL A 151 -20.57 0.42 10.60
N ARG A 152 -21.87 0.19 10.79
CA ARG A 152 -22.84 -0.05 9.73
C ARG A 152 -24.03 0.90 9.87
N ASP A 153 -24.85 0.98 8.83
CA ASP A 153 -26.05 1.82 8.80
C ASP A 153 -25.73 3.31 9.06
N LEU A 154 -24.56 3.79 8.59
CA LEU A 154 -24.10 5.15 8.81
C LEU A 154 -24.98 6.17 8.07
N ASN A 155 -25.59 7.07 8.82
CA ASN A 155 -26.31 8.21 8.28
C ASN A 155 -25.37 9.41 8.15
N LEU A 156 -24.97 9.75 6.93
CA LEU A 156 -24.05 10.86 6.67
C LEU A 156 -24.59 12.25 7.08
N ALA A 157 -25.90 12.40 7.25
CA ALA A 157 -26.50 13.67 7.67
C ALA A 157 -26.50 13.86 9.19
N THR A 158 -26.60 12.76 9.95
CA THR A 158 -26.70 12.81 11.42
C THR A 158 -25.46 12.28 12.13
N GLY A 159 -24.62 11.48 11.45
CA GLY A 159 -23.52 10.73 12.03
C GLY A 159 -23.94 9.49 12.82
N GLU A 160 -25.24 9.19 12.89
CA GLU A 160 -25.74 8.01 13.59
C GLU A 160 -25.35 6.73 12.84
N ALA A 161 -24.86 5.73 13.58
CA ALA A 161 -24.47 4.43 13.04
C ALA A 161 -24.52 3.35 14.13
N THR A 162 -24.48 2.08 13.73
CA THR A 162 -24.32 0.95 14.64
C THR A 162 -22.88 0.47 14.64
N GLU A 163 -22.22 0.44 15.80
CA GLU A 163 -20.86 -0.10 15.91
C GLU A 163 -20.82 -1.59 15.57
N VAL A 164 -19.86 -1.95 14.70
CA VAL A 164 -19.56 -3.34 14.35
C VAL A 164 -18.34 -3.83 15.14
N GLY A 165 -17.34 -2.98 15.31
CA GLY A 165 -16.17 -3.26 16.14
C GLY A 165 -14.94 -2.46 15.71
N PHE A 166 -13.85 -2.63 16.46
CA PHE A 166 -12.54 -2.12 16.06
C PHE A 166 -11.86 -3.06 15.08
N GLY A 167 -11.02 -2.50 14.22
CA GLY A 167 -10.37 -3.25 13.17
C GLY A 167 -9.12 -2.61 12.59
N ASP A 168 -8.59 -3.29 11.59
CA ASP A 168 -7.40 -2.94 10.84
C ASP A 168 -7.50 -3.53 9.42
N PHE A 169 -6.66 -3.04 8.52
CA PHE A 169 -6.51 -3.64 7.20
C PHE A 169 -5.07 -3.54 6.72
N GLU A 170 -4.69 -4.46 5.84
CA GLU A 170 -3.42 -4.45 5.12
C GLU A 170 -3.67 -4.88 3.67
N ILE A 171 -3.32 -4.02 2.70
CA ILE A 171 -3.44 -4.29 1.28
C ILE A 171 -2.05 -4.29 0.64
N HIS A 172 -1.71 -5.36 -0.06
CA HIS A 172 -0.48 -5.50 -0.84
C HIS A 172 -0.79 -5.23 -2.32
N CYS A 173 -0.22 -4.14 -2.85
CA CYS A 173 -0.38 -3.74 -4.25
C CYS A 173 0.81 -4.19 -5.10
N ASP A 174 0.93 -5.49 -5.34
CA ASP A 174 2.01 -6.06 -6.17
C ASP A 174 1.99 -5.59 -7.63
N ASN A 175 0.80 -5.25 -8.14
CA ASN A 175 0.62 -4.68 -9.47
C ASN A 175 -0.44 -3.57 -9.47
N TYR A 176 -0.24 -2.58 -10.34
CA TYR A 176 -1.17 -1.48 -10.56
C TYR A 176 -1.79 -1.55 -11.96
N ALA A 177 -3.11 -1.58 -12.00
CA ALA A 177 -3.87 -1.36 -13.23
C ALA A 177 -3.78 0.12 -13.61
N ARG A 178 -3.44 0.39 -14.88
CA ARG A 178 -3.35 1.75 -15.43
C ARG A 178 -4.63 2.18 -16.18
N GLU A 179 -5.55 1.24 -16.40
CA GLU A 179 -6.87 1.48 -16.98
C GLU A 179 -7.94 0.84 -16.08
N PRO A 180 -9.10 1.49 -15.91
CA PRO A 180 -10.21 0.90 -15.18
C PRO A 180 -10.76 -0.32 -15.92
N PRO A 181 -11.34 -1.31 -15.20
CA PRO A 181 -11.95 -2.48 -15.84
C PRO A 181 -13.05 -2.05 -16.83
N SER A 182 -13.05 -2.68 -18.01
CA SER A 182 -13.98 -2.44 -19.12
C SER A 182 -15.37 -3.01 -18.88
#